data_AF-A0A3S3QEQ6-F1
#
_entry.id   AF-A0A3S3QEQ6-F1
#
_cell.length_a   1.000
_cell.length_b   1.000
_cell.length_c   1.000
_cell.angle_alpha   90.00
_cell.angle_beta   90.00
_cell.angle_gamma   90.00
#
_symmetry.space_group_name_H-M   'P 1'
#
loop_
_entity.id
_entity.type
_entity.pdbx_description
1 polymer ?
#
loop_
_entity_poly.entity_id
_entity_poly.type
_entity_poly.pdbx_seq_one_letter_code
_entity_poly.pdbx_strand_id
1 'polypeptide(L)'
;MLIGNDELILHIRKNYKNCMISNDQLGKKIWKWLRDHGAEKVAENQVCEWGDSSNITSETTLPKTAAQFQINHDLLPDLYKKLEEIANG
;
A
#
# COMPACT_ATOMS: atom_id res chain seq x y z
N MET A 1 4.63 5.72 13.79
CA MET A 1 4.23 6.58 12.64
C MET A 1 2.97 6.00 12.05
N LEU A 2 2.02 6.86 11.64
CA LEU A 2 0.87 6.44 10.84
C LEU A 2 1.23 6.50 9.36
N ILE A 3 0.81 5.50 8.59
CA ILE A 3 1.00 5.44 7.16
C ILE A 3 -0.21 4.78 6.49
N GLY A 4 -0.66 5.37 5.39
CA GLY A 4 -1.72 4.83 4.59
C GLY A 4 -1.24 3.71 3.67
N ASN A 5 -2.02 2.63 3.56
CA ASN A 5 -1.75 1.59 2.57
C ASN A 5 -1.86 2.14 1.13
N ASP A 6 -2.65 3.18 0.94
CA ASP A 6 -2.75 3.94 -0.30
C ASP A 6 -1.44 4.64 -0.66
N GLU A 7 -0.71 5.21 0.30
CA GLU A 7 0.62 5.80 0.06
C GLU A 7 1.65 4.75 -0.40
N LEU A 8 1.59 3.56 0.19
CA LEU A 8 2.45 2.43 -0.16
C LEU A 8 2.11 1.90 -1.57
N ILE A 9 0.82 1.77 -1.89
CA ILE A 9 0.36 1.39 -3.23
C ILE A 9 0.72 2.48 -4.25
N LEU A 10 0.56 3.76 -3.91
CA LEU A 10 0.94 4.89 -4.76
C LEU A 10 2.43 4.85 -5.10
N HIS A 11 3.29 4.54 -4.12
CA HIS A 11 4.71 4.35 -4.36
C HIS A 11 4.96 3.24 -5.40
N ILE A 12 4.27 2.10 -5.28
CA ILE A 12 4.40 1.01 -6.26
C ILE A 12 3.95 1.47 -7.65
N ARG A 13 2.78 2.10 -7.76
CA ARG A 13 2.22 2.56 -9.05
C ARG A 13 3.09 3.61 -9.75
N LYS A 14 3.76 4.47 -8.98
CA LYS A 14 4.66 5.50 -9.52
C LYS A 14 5.96 4.92 -10.07
N ASN A 15 6.54 3.96 -9.35
CA ASN A 15 7.90 3.47 -9.63
C ASN A 15 7.94 2.19 -10.47
N TYR A 16 6.89 1.36 -10.42
CA TYR A 16 6.82 0.07 -11.11
C TYR A 16 5.58 0.01 -12.01
N LYS A 17 5.62 0.78 -13.10
CA LYS A 17 4.47 0.99 -14.01
C LYS A 17 3.92 -0.29 -14.66
N ASN A 18 4.72 -1.36 -14.70
CA ASN A 18 4.34 -2.66 -15.26
C ASN A 18 3.77 -3.63 -14.21
N CYS A 19 3.65 -3.21 -12.94
CA CYS A 19 3.08 -4.04 -11.89
C CYS A 19 1.57 -4.23 -12.13
N MET A 20 1.16 -5.44 -12.50
CA MET A 20 -0.24 -5.80 -12.78
C MET A 20 -0.99 -6.36 -11.57
N ILE A 21 -0.33 -6.46 -10.41
CA ILE A 21 -0.94 -6.95 -9.17
C ILE A 21 -2.06 -5.99 -8.77
N SER A 22 -3.24 -6.52 -8.40
CA SER A 22 -4.37 -5.68 -8.02
C SER A 22 -4.13 -5.00 -6.66
N ASN A 23 -4.83 -3.89 -6.41
CA ASN A 23 -4.71 -3.13 -5.16
C ASN A 23 -5.06 -3.96 -3.93
N ASP A 24 -6.03 -4.88 -4.03
CA ASP A 24 -6.35 -5.84 -2.96
C ASP A 24 -5.19 -6.80 -2.69
N GLN A 25 -4.58 -7.34 -3.76
CA GLN A 25 -3.43 -8.24 -3.62
C GLN A 25 -2.20 -7.51 -3.06
N LEU A 26 -1.92 -6.28 -3.52
CA LEU A 26 -0.87 -5.43 -2.97
C LEU A 26 -1.11 -5.18 -1.48
N GLY A 27 -2.32 -4.73 -1.12
CA GLY A 27 -2.68 -4.48 0.27
C GLY A 27 -2.54 -5.72 1.15
N LYS A 28 -2.92 -6.90 0.67
CA LYS A 28 -2.73 -8.18 1.39
C LYS A 28 -1.25 -8.51 1.59
N LYS A 29 -0.42 -8.36 0.57
CA LYS A 29 1.02 -8.64 0.64
C LYS A 29 1.74 -7.67 1.58
N ILE A 30 1.43 -6.37 1.46
CA ILE A 30 1.95 -5.30 2.32
C ILE A 30 1.55 -5.53 3.77
N TRP A 31 0.25 -5.75 4.03
CA TRP A 31 -0.25 -5.98 5.38
C TRP A 31 0.38 -7.22 6.02
N LYS A 32 0.49 -8.33 5.28
CA LYS A 32 1.14 -9.55 5.78
C LYS A 32 2.55 -9.24 6.28
N TRP A 33 3.36 -8.57 5.47
CA TRP A 33 4.72 -8.24 5.85
C TRP A 33 4.77 -7.29 7.06
N LEU A 34 3.99 -6.22 7.04
CA LEU A 34 3.93 -5.23 8.13
C LEU A 34 3.54 -5.87 9.47
N ARG A 35 2.48 -6.69 9.48
CA ARG A 35 2.02 -7.40 10.67
C ARG A 35 3.11 -8.32 11.23
N ASP A 36 3.81 -9.04 10.34
CA ASP A 36 4.88 -9.95 10.74
C ASP A 36 6.11 -9.19 11.30
N HIS A 37 6.17 -7.86 11.12
CA HIS A 37 7.20 -6.96 11.67
C HIS A 37 6.66 -6.05 12.79
N GLY A 38 5.53 -6.41 13.40
CA GLY A 38 4.99 -5.72 14.59
C GLY A 38 4.22 -4.42 14.30
N ALA A 39 3.82 -4.19 13.05
CA ALA A 39 2.88 -3.12 12.74
C ALA A 39 1.46 -3.45 13.18
N GLU A 40 0.68 -2.41 13.47
CA GLU A 40 -0.73 -2.52 13.81
C GLU A 40 -1.59 -1.93 12.70
N LYS A 41 -2.75 -2.55 12.45
CA LYS A 41 -3.77 -1.96 11.59
C LYS A 41 -4.71 -1.12 12.45
N VAL A 42 -4.68 0.20 12.26
CA VAL A 42 -5.42 1.15 13.09
C VAL A 42 -6.76 1.57 12.49
N ALA A 43 -6.91 1.45 11.17
CA ALA A 43 -8.19 1.69 10.50
C ALA A 43 -8.31 0.85 9.23
N GLU A 44 -9.55 0.51 8.88
CA GLU A 44 -9.90 -0.17 7.64
C GLU A 44 -10.73 0.76 6.75
N ASN A 45 -10.63 0.55 5.43
CA ASN A 45 -11.46 1.19 4.41
C ASN A 45 -11.57 2.72 4.52
N GLN A 46 -10.49 3.40 4.88
CA GLN A 46 -10.43 4.86 4.88
C GLN A 46 -10.46 5.37 3.44
N VAL A 47 -11.27 6.40 3.18
CA VAL A 47 -11.32 7.04 1.86
C VAL A 47 -9.96 7.65 1.55
N CYS A 48 -9.36 7.26 0.41
CA CYS A 48 -8.08 7.81 -0.02
C CYS A 48 -8.24 9.28 -0.44
N GLU A 49 -7.16 10.08 -0.39
CA GLU A 49 -7.23 11.52 -0.70
C GLU A 49 -7.75 11.83 -2.11
N TRP A 50 -7.48 10.96 -3.08
CA TRP A 50 -7.97 11.09 -4.45
C TRP A 50 -9.43 10.62 -4.66
N GLY A 51 -10.06 10.07 -3.62
CA GLY A 51 -11.48 9.72 -3.59
C GLY A 51 -11.93 8.78 -4.71
N ASP A 52 -13.16 8.98 -5.19
CA ASP A 52 -13.75 8.28 -6.35
C ASP A 52 -13.52 9.05 -7.67
N SER A 53 -12.28 9.50 -7.88
CA SER A 53 -11.89 10.06 -9.16
C SER A 53 -11.80 8.92 -10.19
N SER A 54 -12.91 8.66 -10.88
CA SER A 54 -13.14 7.51 -11.78
C SER A 54 -12.04 7.29 -12.83
N ASN A 55 -11.30 8.34 -13.20
CA ASN A 55 -10.23 8.27 -14.20
C ASN A 55 -8.88 7.77 -13.65
N ILE A 56 -8.70 7.71 -12.32
CA ILE A 56 -7.44 7.31 -11.68
C ILE A 56 -7.60 6.14 -10.71
N THR A 57 -8.83 5.78 -10.35
CA THR A 57 -9.10 4.62 -9.49
C THR A 57 -9.55 3.38 -10.26
N SER A 58 -8.85 2.27 -10.08
CA SER A 58 -9.19 0.96 -10.67
C SER A 58 -8.48 -0.14 -9.88
N GLU A 59 -8.65 -1.40 -10.27
CA GLU A 59 -7.96 -2.52 -9.63
C GLU A 59 -6.44 -2.43 -9.75
N THR A 60 -5.90 -1.87 -10.84
CA THR A 60 -4.46 -1.80 -11.14
C THR A 60 -3.91 -0.37 -11.20
N THR A 61 -4.70 0.62 -10.81
CA THR A 61 -4.24 2.01 -10.61
C THR A 61 -4.33 2.36 -9.12
N LEU A 62 -5.07 3.39 -8.72
CA LEU A 62 -5.18 3.81 -7.32
C LEU A 62 -6.42 3.20 -6.62
N PRO A 63 -6.31 2.80 -5.34
CA PRO A 63 -7.45 2.29 -4.58
C PRO A 63 -8.39 3.42 -4.17
N LYS A 64 -9.71 3.16 -4.11
CA LYS A 64 -10.69 4.16 -3.59
C LYS A 64 -10.63 4.31 -2.07
N THR A 65 -10.33 3.21 -1.39
CA THR A 65 -10.20 3.13 0.06
C THR A 65 -8.97 2.29 0.44
N ALA A 66 -8.39 2.58 1.60
CA ALA A 66 -7.20 1.90 2.09
C ALA A 66 -7.21 1.74 3.62
N ALA A 67 -6.46 0.74 4.09
CA ALA A 67 -6.18 0.61 5.52
C ALA A 67 -5.13 1.63 5.96
N GLN A 68 -5.14 1.98 7.24
CA GLN A 68 -4.10 2.77 7.90
C GLN A 68 -3.32 1.87 8.85
N PHE A 69 -2.00 2.04 8.85
CA PHE A 69 -1.10 1.25 9.67
C PHE A 69 -0.33 2.14 10.64
N GLN A 70 -0.12 1.64 11.85
CA GLN A 70 0.85 2.18 12.78
C GLN A 70 2.12 1.33 12.72
N ILE A 71 3.24 1.95 12.33
CA ILE A 71 4.53 1.30 12.14
C ILE A 71 5.62 1.97 12.99
N ASN A 72 6.67 1.21 13.31
CA ASN A 72 7.93 1.79 13.77
C ASN A 72 8.66 2.44 12.58
N HIS A 73 9.15 3.66 12.76
CA HIS A 73 9.91 4.41 11.75
C HIS A 73 11.17 3.67 11.26
N ASP A 74 11.78 2.86 12.12
CA ASP A 74 12.97 2.06 11.79
C ASP A 74 12.70 1.03 10.69
N LEU A 75 11.42 0.67 10.46
CA LEU A 75 11.03 -0.31 9.43
C LEU A 75 10.97 0.29 8.03
N LEU A 76 11.04 1.62 7.87
CA LEU A 76 10.85 2.27 6.57
C LEU A 76 11.85 1.76 5.49
N PRO A 77 13.17 1.63 5.75
CA PRO A 77 14.10 1.15 4.73
C PRO A 77 13.75 -0.25 4.22
N ASP A 78 13.40 -1.17 5.13
CA ASP A 78 13.09 -2.54 4.76
C ASP A 78 11.68 -2.67 4.17
N LEU A 79 10.74 -1.83 4.58
CA LEU A 79 9.42 -1.71 3.98
C LEU A 79 9.53 -1.33 2.49
N TYR A 80 10.32 -0.32 2.15
CA TYR A 80 10.47 0.11 0.75
C TYR A 80 11.19 -0.94 -0.11
N LYS A 81 12.20 -1.64 0.42
CA LYS A 81 12.77 -2.82 -0.26
C LYS A 81 11.69 -3.87 -0.49
N LYS A 82 10.80 -4.09 0.48
CA LYS A 82 9.72 -5.06 0.33
C LYS A 82 8.70 -4.66 -0.75
N LEU A 83 8.38 -3.37 -0.87
CA LEU A 83 7.50 -2.89 -1.94
C LEU A 83 8.10 -3.17 -3.32
N GLU A 84 9.41 -2.99 -3.49
CA GLU A 84 10.13 -3.34 -4.71
C GLU A 84 10.03 -4.84 -5.04
N GLU A 85 10.28 -5.71 -4.05
CA GLU A 85 10.14 -7.16 -4.22
C GLU A 85 8.72 -7.57 -4.61
N ILE A 86 7.70 -6.97 -3.99
CA ILE A 86 6.29 -7.23 -4.30
C ILE A 86 5.98 -6.79 -5.73
N ALA A 87 6.53 -5.65 -6.17
CA ALA A 87 6.21 -5.09 -7.48
C ALA A 87 6.86 -5.87 -8.65
N ASN A 88 8.02 -6.49 -8.40
CA ASN A 88 8.82 -7.19 -9.40
C ASN A 88 8.64 -8.72 -9.41
N GLY A 89 7.93 -9.30 -8.42
CA GLY A 89 7.71 -10.74 -8.28
C GLY A 89 6.29 -11.19 -8.60
#